data_AF-A0A949PSN4-F1
#
_entry.id   AF-A0A949PSN4-F1
#
_cell.length_a   1.000
_cell.length_b   1.000
_cell.length_c   1.000
_cell.angle_alpha   90.00
_cell.angle_beta   90.00
_cell.angle_gamma   90.00
#
_symmetry.space_group_name_H-M   'P 1'
#
loop_
_entity.id
_entity.type
_entity.pdbx_description
1 polymer ?
#
loop_
_entity_poly.entity_id
_entity_poly.type
_entity_poly.pdbx_seq_one_letter_code
_entity_poly.pdbx_strand_id
1 'polypeptide(L)'
;MLLLQFDPTVDVYTPQPLTVGYRGIDGNMHRYTPDGLIEWRSDPRPTLVEIKYREAFRGDWRRWRCLTRALVNFAEHRGWRFAIFTEQEIRTPFLENVRFLLPYKQRFSTPETEEWILN
;
A
#
# COMPACT_ATOMS: atom_id res chain seq x y z
N MET A 1 7.05 0.64 0.19
CA MET A 1 6.14 0.44 -0.95
C MET A 1 6.96 0.55 -2.23
N LEU A 2 7.45 -0.59 -2.73
CA LEU A 2 8.37 -0.66 -3.87
C LEU A 2 7.62 -1.05 -5.16
N LEU A 3 6.68 -1.98 -5.05
CA LEU A 3 5.89 -2.51 -6.17
C LEU A 3 5.09 -1.42 -6.90
N LEU A 4 4.38 -0.55 -6.17
CA LEU A 4 3.54 0.45 -6.82
C LEU A 4 4.34 1.57 -7.50
N GLN A 5 5.65 1.66 -7.28
CA GLN A 5 6.49 2.58 -8.07
C GLN A 5 6.62 2.13 -9.53
N PHE A 6 6.28 0.88 -9.84
CA PHE A 6 6.33 0.29 -11.17
C PHE A 6 4.95 -0.15 -11.67
N ASP A 7 3.90 0.09 -10.89
CA ASP A 7 2.52 -0.16 -11.32
C ASP A 7 2.02 1.06 -12.09
N PRO A 8 1.78 0.96 -13.41
CA PRO A 8 1.35 2.10 -14.21
C PRO A 8 -0.07 2.58 -13.86
N THR A 9 -0.87 1.78 -13.15
CA THR A 9 -2.23 2.15 -12.74
C THR A 9 -2.24 3.06 -11.51
N VAL A 10 -1.13 3.12 -10.77
CA VAL A 10 -0.98 3.97 -9.58
C VAL A 10 -0.56 5.36 -9.98
N ASP A 11 -1.27 6.35 -9.43
CA ASP A 11 -0.92 7.76 -9.57
C ASP A 11 -0.03 8.20 -8.41
N VAL A 12 -0.52 8.03 -7.18
CA VAL A 12 0.18 8.43 -5.95
C VAL A 12 0.06 7.32 -4.91
N TYR A 13 1.10 7.17 -4.12
CA TYR A 13 1.03 6.43 -2.87
C TYR A 13 1.54 7.27 -1.72
N THR A 14 0.73 7.34 -0.67
CA THR A 14 1.07 8.04 0.57
C THR A 14 1.30 7.03 1.68
N PRO A 15 2.52 6.89 2.21
CA PRO A 15 2.78 6.02 3.35
C PRO A 15 2.18 6.60 4.63
N GLN A 16 1.60 5.75 5.49
CA GLN A 16 1.05 6.13 6.79
C GLN A 16 0.21 7.43 6.77
N PRO A 17 -0.82 7.47 5.90
CA PRO A 17 -1.46 8.71 5.46
C PRO A 17 -2.23 9.43 6.58
N LEU A 18 -2.69 8.68 7.59
CA LEU A 18 -3.55 9.17 8.66
C LEU A 18 -3.62 8.17 9.81
N THR A 19 -4.18 8.63 10.92
CA THR A 19 -4.50 7.78 12.08
C THR A 19 -6.02 7.66 12.26
N VAL A 20 -6.52 6.43 12.35
CA VAL A 20 -7.92 6.08 12.63
C VAL A 20 -8.09 5.80 14.13
N GLY A 21 -9.04 6.47 14.77
CA GLY A 21 -9.50 6.11 16.11
C GLY A 21 -10.54 4.99 16.04
N TYR A 22 -10.44 3.98 16.90
CA TYR A 22 -11.43 2.90 16.97
C TYR A 22 -11.63 2.41 18.40
N ARG A 23 -12.81 1.87 18.68
CA ARG A 23 -13.08 1.20 19.96
C ARG A 23 -12.64 -0.25 19.88
N GLY A 24 -11.72 -0.64 20.75
CA GLY A 24 -11.16 -1.99 20.83
C GLY A 24 -12.12 -3.00 21.46
N ILE A 25 -11.73 -4.27 21.42
CA ILE A 25 -12.48 -5.37 22.06
C ILE A 25 -12.53 -5.25 23.59
N ASP A 26 -11.60 -4.50 24.17
CA ASP A 26 -11.52 -4.15 25.59
C ASP A 26 -12.44 -2.97 25.97
N GLY A 27 -13.15 -2.38 24.99
CA GLY A 27 -14.02 -1.23 25.18
C GLY A 27 -13.29 0.13 25.19
N ASN A 28 -11.95 0.13 25.17
CA ASN A 28 -11.15 1.35 25.21
C ASN A 28 -11.01 1.97 23.80
N MET A 29 -10.67 3.26 23.77
CA MET A 29 -10.33 3.94 22.52
C MET A 29 -8.86 3.69 22.17
N HIS A 30 -8.63 3.19 20.97
CA HIS A 30 -7.31 2.93 20.40
C HIS A 30 -7.10 3.79 19.15
N ARG A 31 -5.84 3.95 18.77
CA ARG A 31 -5.41 4.62 17.54
C ARG A 31 -4.67 3.63 16.66
N TYR A 32 -4.88 3.73 15.36
CA TYR A 32 -4.20 2.89 14.37
C TYR A 32 -3.83 3.70 13.14
N THR A 33 -2.60 3.55 12.67
CA THR A 33 -2.12 4.20 11.45
C THR A 33 -1.95 3.13 10.37
N PRO A 34 -2.79 3.13 9.31
CA PRO A 34 -2.65 2.18 8.21
C PRO A 34 -1.34 2.35 7.47
N ASP A 35 -0.83 1.30 6.82
CA ASP A 35 0.46 1.36 6.13
C ASP A 35 0.49 2.30 4.91
N GLY A 36 -0.64 2.56 4.25
CA GLY A 36 -0.66 3.49 3.12
C GLY A 36 -2.03 3.85 2.55
N LEU A 37 -2.02 4.79 1.60
CA LEU A 37 -3.14 5.11 0.71
C LEU A 37 -2.63 5.04 -0.73
N ILE A 38 -3.39 4.38 -1.61
CA ILE A 38 -3.13 4.33 -3.05
C ILE A 38 -4.19 5.17 -3.77
N GLU A 39 -3.75 6.12 -4.57
CA GLU A 39 -4.58 6.86 -5.51
C GLU A 39 -4.30 6.33 -6.92
N TRP A 40 -5.36 6.04 -7.67
CA TRP A 40 -5.28 5.37 -8.97
C TRP A 40 -5.50 6.37 -10.10
N ARG A 41 -4.82 6.18 -11.24
CA ARG A 41 -4.94 7.09 -12.39
C ARG A 41 -6.35 7.12 -12.99
N SER A 42 -6.99 5.96 -13.06
CA SER A 42 -8.27 5.78 -13.78
C SER A 42 -9.45 5.46 -12.86
N ASP A 43 -9.22 5.26 -11.56
CA ASP A 43 -10.27 4.99 -10.59
C ASP A 43 -10.32 6.13 -9.55
N PRO A 44 -11.44 6.88 -9.45
CA PRO A 44 -11.55 8.00 -8.53
C PRO A 44 -11.65 7.57 -7.07
N ARG A 45 -11.69 6.27 -6.75
CA ARG A 45 -11.75 5.76 -5.38
C ARG A 45 -10.37 5.30 -4.90
N PRO A 46 -9.70 6.07 -4.01
CA PRO A 46 -8.49 5.63 -3.36
C PRO A 46 -8.67 4.32 -2.59
N THR A 47 -7.57 3.58 -2.39
CA THR A 47 -7.54 2.38 -1.57
C THR A 47 -6.66 2.61 -0.35
N LEU A 48 -7.25 2.58 0.85
CA LEU A 48 -6.52 2.52 2.11
C LEU A 48 -5.98 1.10 2.30
N VAL A 49 -4.68 0.97 2.53
CA VAL A 49 -4.01 -0.32 2.53
C VAL A 49 -3.31 -0.63 3.85
N GLU A 50 -3.36 -1.91 4.19
CA GLU A 50 -2.60 -2.48 5.29
C GLU A 50 -1.77 -3.66 4.78
N ILE A 51 -0.52 -3.78 5.22
CA ILE A 51 0.40 -4.86 4.86
C ILE A 51 0.58 -5.78 6.07
N LYS A 52 0.20 -7.05 5.95
CA LYS A 52 0.39 -8.04 7.02
C LYS A 52 0.81 -9.40 6.50
N TYR A 53 1.72 -10.04 7.24
CA TYR A 53 2.01 -11.46 7.04
C TYR A 53 0.82 -12.33 7.41
N ARG A 54 0.55 -13.40 6.67
CA ARG A 54 -0.58 -14.31 6.98
C ARG A 54 -0.49 -14.91 8.38
N GLU A 55 0.72 -15.15 8.88
CA GLU A 55 0.98 -15.64 10.24
C GLU A 55 0.53 -14.65 11.33
N ALA A 56 0.53 -13.34 11.04
CA ALA A 56 0.12 -12.31 11.99
C ALA A 56 -1.37 -12.44 12.38
N PHE A 57 -2.19 -13.07 11.54
CA PHE A 57 -3.60 -13.33 11.83
C PHE A 57 -3.83 -14.51 12.79
N ARG A 58 -2.82 -15.34 13.06
CA ARG A 58 -2.97 -16.53 13.93
C ARG A 58 -3.01 -16.21 15.42
N GLY A 59 -2.38 -15.11 15.86
CA GLY A 59 -2.20 -14.79 17.28
C GLY A 59 -3.37 -14.08 17.97
N ASP A 60 -4.12 -13.24 17.25
CA ASP A 60 -5.23 -12.45 17.83
C ASP A 60 -6.26 -12.04 16.76
N TRP A 61 -6.92 -13.06 16.18
CA TRP A 61 -7.90 -12.85 15.10
C TRP A 61 -9.05 -11.91 15.51
N ARG A 62 -9.43 -11.88 16.80
CA ARG A 62 -10.54 -11.05 17.30
C ARG A 62 -10.19 -9.57 17.25
N ARG A 63 -9.00 -9.22 17.71
CA ARG A 63 -8.50 -7.85 17.63
C ARG A 63 -8.34 -7.40 16.18
N TRP A 64 -7.80 -8.26 15.32
CA TRP A 64 -7.69 -7.98 13.89
C TRP A 64 -9.05 -7.75 13.24
N ARG A 65 -10.05 -8.61 13.51
CA ARG A 65 -11.40 -8.42 12.99
C ARG A 65 -12.02 -7.10 13.45
N CYS A 66 -11.82 -6.72 14.70
CA CYS A 66 -12.30 -5.46 15.25
C CYS A 66 -11.65 -4.24 14.56
N LEU A 67 -10.32 -4.26 14.43
CA LEU A 67 -9.56 -3.22 13.76
C LEU A 67 -9.93 -3.12 12.26
N THR A 68 -9.92 -4.25 11.54
CA THR A 68 -10.28 -4.29 10.11
C THR A 68 -11.66 -3.73 9.86
N ARG A 69 -12.65 -4.06 10.70
CA ARG A 69 -13.99 -3.46 10.60
C ARG A 69 -13.96 -1.94 10.75
N ALA A 70 -13.16 -1.42 11.68
CA ALA A 70 -13.02 0.02 11.86
C ALA A 70 -12.37 0.70 10.64
N LEU A 71 -11.34 0.08 10.05
CA LEU A 71 -10.67 0.60 8.86
C LEU A 71 -11.56 0.55 7.61
N VAL A 72 -12.31 -0.54 7.41
CA VAL A 72 -13.31 -0.66 6.34
C VAL A 72 -14.35 0.45 6.47
N ASN A 73 -14.97 0.59 7.65
CA ASN A 73 -15.97 1.62 7.88
C ASN A 73 -15.37 3.01 7.62
N PHE A 74 -14.17 3.29 8.12
CA PHE A 74 -13.50 4.57 7.91
C PHE A 74 -13.28 4.87 6.41
N ALA A 75 -12.83 3.87 5.64
CA ALA A 75 -12.62 4.02 4.21
C ALA A 75 -13.96 4.27 3.48
N GLU A 76 -14.99 3.47 3.77
CA GLU A 76 -16.31 3.60 3.15
C GLU A 76 -16.95 4.97 3.40
N HIS A 77 -16.83 5.51 4.62
CA HIS A 77 -17.35 6.85 4.95
C HIS A 77 -16.66 7.97 4.15
N ARG A 78 -15.47 7.72 3.60
CA ARG A 78 -14.74 8.65 2.73
C ARG A 78 -14.94 8.35 1.24
N GLY A 79 -15.74 7.35 0.89
CA GLY A 79 -15.87 6.85 -0.49
C GLY A 79 -14.64 6.09 -0.99
N TRP A 80 -13.77 5.63 -0.08
CA TRP A 80 -12.56 4.89 -0.38
C TRP A 80 -12.79 3.38 -0.28
N ARG A 81 -11.85 2.60 -0.81
CA ARG A 81 -11.75 1.16 -0.58
C ARG A 81 -10.79 0.86 0.56
N PHE A 82 -10.91 -0.32 1.15
CA PHE A 82 -9.93 -0.86 2.08
C PHE A 82 -9.42 -2.22 1.56
N ALA A 83 -8.10 -2.43 1.61
CA ALA A 83 -7.48 -3.69 1.23
C ALA A 83 -6.36 -4.08 2.19
N ILE A 84 -6.23 -5.39 2.43
CA ILE A 84 -5.09 -5.97 3.14
C ILE A 84 -4.23 -6.70 2.10
N PHE A 85 -2.96 -6.36 2.03
CA PHE A 85 -1.97 -7.06 1.24
C PHE A 85 -1.11 -7.96 2.13
N THR A 86 -0.89 -9.19 1.68
CA THR A 86 -0.02 -10.15 2.35
C THR A 86 1.22 -10.46 1.52
N GLU A 87 2.11 -11.29 2.05
CA GLU A 87 3.27 -11.76 1.32
C GLU A 87 2.91 -12.50 0.03
N GLN A 88 1.69 -13.04 -0.12
CA GLN A 88 1.26 -13.69 -1.36
C GLN A 88 1.07 -12.69 -2.50
N GLU A 89 0.43 -11.55 -2.23
CA GLU A 89 0.24 -10.50 -3.24
C GLU A 89 1.55 -9.76 -3.52
N ILE A 90 2.45 -9.71 -2.52
CA ILE A 90 3.70 -8.97 -2.61
C ILE A 90 4.83 -9.81 -3.24
N ARG A 91 5.01 -11.07 -2.87
CA ARG A 91 6.13 -11.93 -3.31
C ARG A 91 5.80 -12.67 -4.61
N THR A 92 5.66 -11.91 -5.68
CA THR A 92 5.45 -12.41 -7.04
C THR A 92 6.70 -12.19 -7.90
N PRO A 93 6.83 -12.80 -9.09
CA PRO A 93 7.92 -12.49 -10.02
C PRO A 93 8.03 -10.99 -10.35
N PHE A 94 6.91 -10.26 -10.28
CA PHE A 94 6.90 -8.80 -10.42
C PHE A 94 7.79 -8.11 -9.37
N LEU A 95 7.83 -8.60 -8.12
CA LEU A 95 8.72 -8.07 -7.08
C LEU A 95 10.19 -8.25 -7.43
N GLU A 96 10.55 -9.38 -8.03
CA GLU A 96 11.92 -9.66 -8.45
C GLU A 96 12.31 -8.70 -9.59
N ASN A 97 11.45 -8.54 -10.60
CA ASN A 97 11.66 -7.59 -11.69
C ASN A 97 11.79 -6.16 -11.18
N VAL A 98 10.91 -5.73 -10.26
CA VAL A 98 10.96 -4.40 -9.66
C VAL A 98 12.27 -4.19 -8.88
N ARG A 99 12.72 -5.18 -8.10
CA ARG A 99 14.00 -5.10 -7.39
C ARG A 99 15.17 -4.99 -8.34
N PHE A 100 15.13 -5.72 -9.46
CA PHE A 100 16.14 -5.64 -10.51
C PHE A 100 16.16 -4.27 -11.21
N LEU A 101 14.99 -3.70 -11.51
CA LEU A 101 14.86 -2.44 -12.26
C LEU A 101 15.01 -1.18 -11.39
N LEU A 102 14.80 -1.28 -10.07
CA LEU A 102 14.86 -0.14 -9.15
C LEU A 102 16.16 0.69 -9.26
N PRO A 103 17.36 0.09 -9.30
CA PRO A 103 18.60 0.87 -9.44
C PRO A 103 18.68 1.64 -10.76
N TYR A 104 18.09 1.11 -11.84
CA TYR A 104 18.09 1.76 -13.16
C TYR A 104 17.13 2.95 -13.20
N LYS A 105 16.01 2.89 -12.49
CA LYS A 105 15.07 4.01 -12.34
C LYS A 105 15.65 5.16 -11.51
N GLN A 106 16.55 4.87 -10.59
CA GLN A 106 17.18 5.85 -9.70
C GLN A 106 18.45 6.48 -10.28
N ARG A 107 18.96 5.97 -11.41
CA ARG A 107 20.06 6.60 -12.14
C ARG A 107 19.52 7.79 -12.93
N PHE A 108 20.09 8.96 -12.70
CA PHE A 108 19.93 10.10 -13.60
C PHE A 108 20.59 9.77 -14.95
N SER A 109 20.01 10.21 -16.06
CA SER A 109 20.69 10.17 -17.35
C SER A 109 21.99 10.95 -17.23
N THR A 110 23.13 10.31 -17.55
CA THR A 110 24.32 11.08 -17.89
C THR A 110 24.12 11.61 -19.32
N PRO A 111 24.58 12.82 -19.65
CA PRO A 111 24.41 13.41 -20.99
C PRO A 111 24.87 12.49 -22.12
N GLU A 112 25.88 11.65 -21.87
CA GLU A 112 26.41 10.66 -22.82
C GLU A 112 25.40 9.58 -23.23
N THR A 113 24.36 9.33 -22.42
CA THR A 113 23.34 8.31 -22.74
C THR A 113 22.26 8.86 -23.68
N GLU A 114 22.10 10.19 -23.76
CA GLU A 114 21.11 10.86 -24.61
C GLU A 114 21.57 10.98 -26.07
N GLU A 115 22.89 11.03 -26.33
CA GLU A 115 23.47 11.05 -27.69
C GLU A 115 23.23 9.77 -28.49
N TRP A 116 22.95 8.63 -27.84
CA TRP A 116 22.68 7.35 -28.50
C TRP A 116 21.19 7.05 -28.71
N ILE A 117 20.30 7.91 -28.19
CA ILE A 117 18.87 7.88 -28.52
C ILE A 117 18.71 8.66 -29.82
N LEU A 118 19.17 8.06 -30.92
CA LEU A 118 19.25 8.70 -32.23
C LEU A 118 17.87 8.79 -32.91
N ASN A 119 17.69 9.93 -33.61
CA ASN A 119 17.05 10.13 -34.92
C ASN A 119 16.19 8.99 -35.49
#